data_AF-A0A7Y1ZEK4-F1
#
_entry.id   AF-A0A7Y1ZEK4-F1
#
_cell.length_a   1.000
_cell.length_b   1.000
_cell.length_c   1.000
_cell.angle_alpha   90.00
_cell.angle_beta   90.00
_cell.angle_gamma   90.00
#
_symmetry.space_group_name_H-M   'P 1'
#
loop_
_entity.id
_entity.type
_entity.pdbx_description
1 polymer ?
#
loop_
_entity_poly.entity_id
_entity_poly.type
_entity_poly.pdbx_seq_one_letter_code
_entity_poly.pdbx_strand_id
1 'polypeptide(L)'
;LTVEQQDARPEWWLQLLDAISAAQAEGVDMYGQVPPRATGVLMGLTATASPFTLNPVFGEIAGLPLAEQVARMRDPGFRARVLAQDRVLLGVPLFDEVLYSFDKMFALGDPANYEPDPQDSIGARARSAGCSPEEVAYDMMLEEDGRALIYQPLFNYEPGNLDHVKTMLEHPYTVSGLSDGGAHCGMLCDASFPTTLIQHWGRDRSRGEQLPLEQLIAMQTSRTAQQVGLLDRGVLQPGYRADVNIIDFAGLTLHPPHVINDLPAGGRRLVQKASGYEVTLIKGKVAFREGEPTGELNGRLIRGAQPAPA
;
A
#
# COMPACT_ATOMS: atom_id res chain seq x y z
N LEU A 1 -6.37 -9.27 15.10
CA LEU A 1 -6.87 -10.05 13.95
C LEU A 1 -6.83 -9.18 12.70
N THR A 2 -6.38 -9.67 11.55
CA THR A 2 -6.47 -8.90 10.30
C THR A 2 -7.93 -8.77 9.87
N VAL A 3 -8.37 -7.54 9.60
CA VAL A 3 -9.71 -7.25 9.08
C VAL A 3 -9.55 -6.56 7.74
N GLU A 4 -9.88 -7.29 6.68
CA GLU A 4 -9.86 -6.83 5.29
C GLU A 4 -11.02 -7.48 4.53
N GLN A 5 -11.66 -6.72 3.65
CA GLN A 5 -12.64 -7.22 2.70
C GLN A 5 -11.92 -8.01 1.59
N GLN A 6 -12.46 -9.19 1.28
CA GLN A 6 -11.95 -10.09 0.25
C GLN A 6 -13.07 -10.42 -0.74
N ASP A 7 -12.79 -10.39 -2.05
CA ASP A 7 -13.80 -10.64 -3.08
C ASP A 7 -14.38 -12.06 -3.00
N ALA A 8 -13.54 -13.05 -2.67
CA ALA A 8 -13.98 -14.44 -2.51
C ALA A 8 -14.92 -14.65 -1.31
N ARG A 9 -14.95 -13.70 -0.35
CA ARG A 9 -15.74 -13.75 0.89
C ARG A 9 -16.20 -12.33 1.27
N PRO A 10 -17.13 -11.73 0.50
CA PRO A 10 -17.41 -10.29 0.54
C PRO A 10 -17.94 -9.82 1.89
N GLU A 11 -18.64 -10.68 2.64
CA GLU A 11 -19.22 -10.34 3.94
C GLU A 11 -18.36 -10.78 5.15
N TRP A 12 -17.23 -11.46 4.93
CA TRP A 12 -16.46 -12.05 6.02
C TRP A 12 -15.88 -11.01 6.98
N TRP A 13 -15.50 -9.84 6.48
CA TRP A 13 -14.99 -8.75 7.30
C TRP A 13 -16.05 -8.21 8.29
N LEU A 14 -17.33 -8.19 7.90
CA LEU A 14 -18.44 -7.82 8.79
C LEU A 14 -18.56 -8.82 9.93
N GLN A 15 -18.55 -10.11 9.61
CA GLN A 15 -18.60 -11.19 10.59
C GLN A 15 -17.40 -11.15 11.56
N LEU A 16 -16.21 -10.76 11.07
CA LEU A 16 -15.05 -10.53 11.92
C LEU A 16 -15.24 -9.35 12.88
N LEU A 17 -15.80 -8.22 12.42
CA LEU A 17 -16.10 -7.08 13.28
C LEU A 17 -17.15 -7.42 14.34
N ASP A 18 -18.20 -8.14 13.96
CA ASP A 18 -19.22 -8.63 14.89
C ASP A 18 -18.63 -9.56 15.94
N ALA A 19 -17.75 -10.49 15.53
CA ALA A 19 -17.07 -11.41 16.45
C ALA A 19 -16.13 -10.68 17.41
N ILE A 20 -15.41 -9.66 16.93
CA ILE A 20 -14.56 -8.80 17.78
C ILE A 20 -15.43 -8.07 18.81
N SER A 21 -16.57 -7.51 18.41
CA SER A 21 -17.49 -6.83 19.31
C SER A 21 -18.11 -7.78 20.34
N ALA A 22 -18.45 -9.00 19.94
CA ALA A 22 -18.95 -10.03 20.85
C ALA A 22 -17.89 -10.43 21.88
N ALA A 23 -16.64 -10.67 21.45
CA ALA A 23 -15.53 -10.98 22.34
C ALA A 23 -15.28 -9.87 23.37
N GLN A 24 -15.36 -8.61 22.95
CA GLN A 24 -15.27 -7.45 23.84
C GLN A 24 -16.40 -7.42 24.87
N ALA A 25 -17.65 -7.71 24.47
CA ALA A 25 -18.79 -7.80 25.38
C ALA A 25 -18.65 -8.94 26.41
N GLU A 26 -17.91 -9.99 26.07
CA GLU A 26 -17.58 -11.11 26.96
C GLU A 26 -16.34 -10.85 27.85
N GLY A 27 -15.73 -9.66 27.75
CA GLY A 27 -14.56 -9.27 28.53
C GLY A 27 -13.23 -9.80 27.99
N VAL A 28 -13.19 -10.21 26.72
CA VAL A 28 -11.96 -10.61 26.02
C VAL A 28 -11.42 -9.42 25.24
N ASP A 29 -10.21 -8.98 25.58
CA ASP A 29 -9.48 -7.90 24.88
C ASP A 29 -9.05 -8.35 23.47
N MET A 30 -10.00 -8.32 22.53
CA MET A 30 -9.79 -8.69 21.13
C MET A 30 -9.90 -7.47 20.23
N TYR A 31 -8.91 -7.28 19.36
CA TYR A 31 -8.86 -6.13 18.46
C TYR A 31 -8.54 -6.53 17.01
N GLY A 32 -9.14 -5.80 16.08
CA GLY A 32 -8.83 -5.86 14.65
C GLY A 32 -7.65 -4.96 14.28
N GLN A 33 -6.84 -5.39 13.31
CA GLN A 33 -5.90 -4.54 12.60
C GLN A 33 -6.41 -4.34 11.18
N VAL A 34 -6.42 -3.10 10.73
CA VAL A 34 -7.01 -2.66 9.46
C VAL A 34 -5.95 -1.89 8.67
N PRO A 35 -5.72 -2.20 7.39
CA PRO A 35 -4.86 -1.37 6.56
C PRO A 35 -5.60 -0.07 6.20
N PRO A 36 -4.93 1.08 6.11
CA PRO A 36 -5.58 2.36 5.85
C PRO A 36 -5.97 2.55 4.38
N ARG A 37 -5.72 1.59 3.51
CA ARG A 37 -6.10 1.59 2.09
C ARG A 37 -6.17 0.16 1.60
N ALA A 38 -6.51 -0.03 0.33
CA ALA A 38 -6.43 -1.33 -0.31
C ALA A 38 -5.00 -1.88 -0.34
N THR A 39 -4.83 -3.09 0.19
CA THR A 39 -3.62 -3.90 0.02
C THR A 39 -3.58 -4.34 -1.44
N GLY A 40 -2.53 -3.96 -2.16
CA GLY A 40 -2.51 -4.16 -3.61
C GLY A 40 -1.12 -4.36 -4.19
N VAL A 41 -1.09 -5.05 -5.31
CA VAL A 41 0.12 -5.43 -6.04
C VAL A 41 0.53 -4.31 -6.97
N LEU A 42 1.83 -4.05 -7.01
CA LEU A 42 2.47 -3.19 -7.99
C LEU A 42 3.14 -4.05 -9.06
N MET A 43 2.78 -3.77 -10.31
CA MET A 43 3.20 -4.51 -11.48
C MET A 43 3.89 -3.58 -12.49
N GLY A 44 4.82 -4.11 -13.27
CA GLY A 44 5.54 -3.36 -14.29
C GLY A 44 6.84 -4.04 -14.69
N LEU A 45 7.59 -3.44 -15.61
CA LEU A 45 8.84 -4.03 -16.11
C LEU A 45 9.94 -4.12 -15.04
N THR A 46 9.93 -3.19 -14.08
CA THR A 46 10.88 -3.17 -12.97
C THR A 46 10.43 -4.01 -11.78
N ALA A 47 9.12 -4.26 -11.64
CA ALA A 47 8.53 -5.00 -10.52
C ALA A 47 8.80 -6.51 -10.62
N THR A 48 8.44 -7.28 -9.58
CA THR A 48 8.55 -8.76 -9.65
C THR A 48 7.53 -9.37 -10.61
N ALA A 49 6.37 -8.74 -10.76
CA ALA A 49 5.30 -9.20 -11.63
C ALA A 49 4.91 -8.14 -12.66
N SER A 50 4.43 -8.60 -13.80
CA SER A 50 3.75 -7.83 -14.83
C SER A 50 2.50 -8.58 -15.32
N PRO A 51 1.53 -7.92 -15.97
CA PRO A 51 0.40 -8.61 -16.61
C PRO A 51 0.83 -9.66 -17.66
N PHE A 52 2.06 -9.57 -18.16
CA PHE A 52 2.62 -10.47 -19.18
C PHE A 52 3.60 -11.50 -18.62
N THR A 53 3.65 -11.70 -17.30
CA THR A 53 4.61 -12.61 -16.64
C THR A 53 4.57 -14.03 -17.19
N LEU A 54 3.39 -14.54 -17.54
CA LEU A 54 3.22 -15.88 -18.11
C LEU A 54 3.26 -15.92 -19.65
N ASN A 55 3.43 -14.77 -20.31
CA ASN A 55 3.46 -14.70 -21.76
C ASN A 55 4.83 -15.20 -22.27
N PRO A 56 4.87 -16.27 -23.10
CA PRO A 56 6.14 -16.88 -23.53
C PRO A 56 6.99 -15.94 -24.39
N VAL A 57 6.37 -15.07 -25.20
CA VAL A 57 7.07 -14.09 -26.04
C VAL A 57 7.69 -12.99 -25.19
N PHE A 58 6.96 -12.51 -24.17
CA PHE A 58 7.52 -11.58 -23.18
C PHE A 58 8.69 -12.20 -22.41
N GLY A 59 8.63 -13.51 -22.12
CA GLY A 59 9.72 -14.27 -21.51
C GLY A 59 11.05 -14.19 -22.27
N GLU A 60 11.04 -13.93 -23.59
CA GLU A 60 12.27 -13.74 -24.39
C GLU A 60 13.10 -12.53 -23.95
N ILE A 61 12.47 -11.51 -23.33
CA ILE A 61 13.12 -10.25 -22.95
C ILE A 61 13.24 -10.04 -21.43
N ALA A 62 12.56 -10.84 -20.61
CA ALA A 62 12.43 -10.60 -19.17
C ALA A 62 13.78 -10.53 -18.41
N GLY A 63 14.84 -11.16 -18.95
CA GLY A 63 16.19 -11.12 -18.38
C GLY A 63 17.09 -9.97 -18.88
N LEU A 64 16.63 -9.15 -19.83
CA LEU A 64 17.43 -8.07 -20.41
C LEU A 64 17.45 -6.83 -19.50
N PRO A 65 18.45 -5.92 -19.65
CA PRO A 65 18.39 -4.59 -19.03
C PRO A 65 17.11 -3.84 -19.43
N LEU A 66 16.56 -3.02 -18.53
CA LEU A 66 15.28 -2.32 -18.74
C LEU A 66 15.23 -1.56 -20.07
N ALA A 67 16.29 -0.82 -20.42
CA ALA A 67 16.34 -0.06 -21.66
C ALA A 67 16.23 -0.96 -22.91
N GLU A 68 16.80 -2.16 -22.87
CA GLU A 68 16.68 -3.13 -23.96
C GLU A 68 15.28 -3.76 -24.00
N GLN A 69 14.68 -4.06 -22.84
CA GLN A 69 13.28 -4.52 -22.78
C GLN A 69 12.34 -3.51 -23.42
N VAL A 70 12.46 -2.23 -23.03
CA VAL A 70 11.66 -1.12 -23.58
C VAL A 70 11.88 -0.97 -25.08
N ALA A 71 13.14 -1.02 -25.55
CA ALA A 71 13.45 -0.94 -26.97
C ALA A 71 12.81 -2.09 -27.78
N ARG A 72 12.86 -3.32 -27.26
CA ARG A 72 12.20 -4.48 -27.88
C ARG A 72 10.69 -4.37 -27.85
N MET A 73 10.12 -3.89 -26.77
CA MET A 73 8.66 -3.73 -26.66
C MET A 73 8.11 -2.61 -27.54
N ARG A 74 8.92 -1.60 -27.86
CA ARG A 74 8.56 -0.56 -28.84
C ARG A 74 8.59 -1.06 -30.29
N ASP A 75 9.16 -2.25 -30.56
CA ASP A 75 9.12 -2.85 -31.90
C ASP A 75 7.70 -3.34 -32.21
N PRO A 76 7.06 -2.88 -33.31
CA PRO A 76 5.70 -3.27 -33.65
C PRO A 76 5.54 -4.76 -33.90
N GLY A 77 6.57 -5.43 -34.43
CA GLY A 77 6.55 -6.88 -34.65
C GLY A 77 6.54 -7.65 -33.34
N PHE A 78 7.37 -7.24 -32.38
CA PHE A 78 7.38 -7.81 -31.04
C PHE A 78 6.06 -7.58 -30.31
N ARG A 79 5.53 -6.34 -30.32
CA ARG A 79 4.21 -6.00 -29.76
C ARG A 79 3.12 -6.92 -30.31
N ALA A 80 3.05 -7.08 -31.63
CA ALA A 80 2.06 -7.94 -32.27
C ALA A 80 2.18 -9.41 -31.82
N ARG A 81 3.41 -9.95 -31.68
CA ARG A 81 3.61 -11.33 -31.21
C ARG A 81 3.17 -11.53 -29.75
N VAL A 82 3.46 -10.56 -28.87
CA VAL A 82 3.06 -10.62 -27.45
C VAL A 82 1.53 -10.60 -27.33
N LEU A 83 0.87 -9.67 -28.03
CA LEU A 83 -0.59 -9.48 -27.98
C LEU A 83 -1.37 -10.60 -28.68
N ALA A 84 -0.73 -11.36 -29.58
CA ALA A 84 -1.34 -12.53 -30.22
C ALA A 84 -1.33 -13.80 -29.34
N GLN A 85 -0.70 -13.77 -28.17
CA GLN A 85 -0.70 -14.93 -27.26
C GLN A 85 -1.99 -14.99 -26.45
N ASP A 86 -2.49 -16.20 -26.26
CA ASP A 86 -3.57 -16.47 -25.32
C ASP A 86 -3.10 -16.32 -23.86
N ARG A 87 -4.05 -16.01 -22.98
CA ARG A 87 -3.80 -15.99 -21.52
C ARG A 87 -3.49 -17.40 -21.03
N VAL A 88 -2.47 -17.51 -20.19
CA VAL A 88 -2.09 -18.77 -19.53
C VAL A 88 -2.62 -18.73 -18.10
N LEU A 89 -3.56 -19.63 -17.78
CA LEU A 89 -4.09 -19.77 -16.41
C LEU A 89 -3.31 -20.86 -15.67
N LEU A 90 -2.89 -20.57 -14.44
CA LEU A 90 -2.25 -21.58 -13.58
C LEU A 90 -3.27 -22.43 -12.82
N GLY A 91 -4.54 -22.04 -12.82
CA GLY A 91 -5.58 -22.70 -12.02
C GLY A 91 -5.47 -22.37 -10.52
N VAL A 92 -4.76 -21.29 -10.19
CA VAL A 92 -4.61 -20.76 -8.83
C VAL A 92 -5.40 -19.45 -8.79
N PRO A 93 -6.64 -19.43 -8.24
CA PRO A 93 -7.58 -18.33 -8.45
C PRO A 93 -7.02 -16.93 -8.14
N LEU A 94 -6.34 -16.77 -7.00
CA LEU A 94 -5.74 -15.48 -6.64
C LEU A 94 -4.64 -15.05 -7.62
N PHE A 95 -3.84 -15.99 -8.12
CA PHE A 95 -2.77 -15.67 -9.07
C PHE A 95 -3.33 -15.30 -10.44
N ASP A 96 -4.35 -16.03 -10.90
CA ASP A 96 -5.03 -15.75 -12.16
C ASP A 96 -5.77 -14.38 -12.09
N GLU A 97 -6.36 -14.03 -10.94
CA GLU A 97 -6.95 -12.72 -10.68
C GLU A 97 -5.90 -11.59 -10.74
N VAL A 98 -4.75 -11.77 -10.10
CA VAL A 98 -3.63 -10.82 -10.12
C VAL A 98 -3.13 -10.53 -11.54
N LEU A 99 -3.16 -11.51 -12.44
CA LEU A 99 -2.63 -11.31 -13.79
C LEU A 99 -3.66 -10.81 -14.81
N TYR A 100 -4.95 -11.10 -14.62
CA TYR A 100 -5.94 -10.93 -15.68
C TYR A 100 -7.18 -10.12 -15.31
N SER A 101 -7.32 -9.67 -14.06
CA SER A 101 -8.42 -8.78 -13.64
C SER A 101 -8.17 -7.33 -14.04
N PHE A 102 -8.18 -7.04 -15.35
CA PHE A 102 -7.91 -5.71 -15.92
C PHE A 102 -8.88 -4.62 -15.44
N ASP A 103 -10.09 -4.97 -15.02
CA ASP A 103 -11.03 -4.03 -14.39
C ASP A 103 -10.59 -3.59 -12.97
N LYS A 104 -9.60 -4.26 -12.40
CA LYS A 104 -8.95 -3.92 -11.12
C LYS A 104 -7.49 -3.53 -11.31
N MET A 105 -7.06 -3.19 -12.53
CA MET A 105 -5.71 -2.69 -12.79
C MET A 105 -5.78 -1.21 -13.17
N PHE A 106 -4.93 -0.40 -12.57
CA PHE A 106 -4.92 1.06 -12.73
C PHE A 106 -3.50 1.55 -12.94
N ALA A 107 -3.32 2.66 -13.67
CA ALA A 107 -2.06 3.38 -13.59
C ALA A 107 -1.90 3.91 -12.16
N LEU A 108 -0.73 3.73 -11.54
CA LEU A 108 -0.50 4.25 -10.19
C LEU A 108 -0.43 5.79 -10.19
N GLY A 109 0.18 6.39 -11.21
CA GLY A 109 0.30 7.84 -11.38
C GLY A 109 1.35 8.52 -10.50
N ASP A 110 1.56 9.82 -10.76
CA ASP A 110 2.38 10.74 -9.96
C ASP A 110 1.59 12.05 -9.73
N PRO A 111 1.06 12.32 -8.52
CA PRO A 111 1.21 11.53 -7.30
C PRO A 111 0.51 10.16 -7.36
N ALA A 112 0.96 9.21 -6.54
CA ALA A 112 0.40 7.88 -6.49
C ALA A 112 -1.06 7.87 -5.99
N ASN A 113 -1.97 7.27 -6.78
CA ASN A 113 -3.38 7.14 -6.47
C ASN A 113 -3.73 5.73 -5.99
N TYR A 114 -4.13 5.61 -4.73
CA TYR A 114 -4.53 4.35 -4.09
C TYR A 114 -6.04 4.20 -3.86
N GLU A 115 -6.85 5.14 -4.37
CA GLU A 115 -8.32 5.04 -4.49
C GLU A 115 -8.75 5.41 -5.92
N PRO A 116 -8.22 4.73 -6.97
CA PRO A 116 -8.50 5.08 -8.36
C PRO A 116 -9.96 4.86 -8.74
N ASP A 117 -10.55 5.74 -9.55
CA ASP A 117 -11.92 5.54 -10.00
C ASP A 117 -12.02 4.27 -10.86
N PRO A 118 -13.04 3.40 -10.69
CA PRO A 118 -13.23 2.22 -11.54
C PRO A 118 -13.25 2.53 -13.05
N GLN A 119 -13.63 3.76 -13.45
CA GLN A 119 -13.59 4.21 -14.84
C GLN A 119 -12.17 4.38 -15.40
N ASP A 120 -11.17 4.54 -14.52
CA ASP A 120 -9.76 4.67 -14.87
C ASP A 120 -9.06 3.30 -14.99
N SER A 121 -9.78 2.20 -14.72
CA SER A 121 -9.23 0.85 -14.86
C SER A 121 -8.80 0.56 -16.30
N ILE A 122 -7.80 -0.32 -16.47
CA ILE A 122 -7.35 -0.80 -17.77
C ILE A 122 -8.53 -1.36 -18.58
N GLY A 123 -9.39 -2.14 -17.93
CA GLY A 123 -10.60 -2.68 -18.55
C GLY A 123 -11.57 -1.60 -19.03
N ALA A 124 -11.83 -0.57 -18.22
CA ALA A 124 -12.70 0.54 -18.60
C ALA A 124 -12.10 1.39 -19.74
N ARG A 125 -10.81 1.72 -19.67
CA ARG A 125 -10.09 2.44 -20.73
C ARG A 125 -10.10 1.68 -22.04
N ALA A 126 -9.87 0.36 -22.01
CA ALA A 126 -9.91 -0.50 -23.18
C ALA A 126 -11.28 -0.51 -23.86
N ARG A 127 -12.36 -0.66 -23.06
CA ARG A 127 -13.74 -0.56 -23.57
C ARG A 127 -14.03 0.80 -24.21
N SER A 128 -13.60 1.89 -23.58
CA SER A 128 -13.79 3.24 -24.11
C SER A 128 -13.01 3.48 -25.41
N ALA A 129 -11.83 2.88 -25.55
CA ALA A 129 -10.95 3.04 -26.71
C ALA A 129 -11.23 2.04 -27.85
N GLY A 130 -12.04 1.00 -27.59
CA GLY A 130 -12.32 -0.05 -28.58
C GLY A 130 -11.11 -0.94 -28.88
N CYS A 131 -10.22 -1.13 -27.90
CA CYS A 131 -9.04 -2.00 -28.00
C CYS A 131 -9.07 -3.08 -26.91
N SER A 132 -8.10 -4.00 -26.94
CA SER A 132 -7.95 -5.02 -25.88
C SER A 132 -7.36 -4.42 -24.60
N PRO A 133 -7.73 -4.93 -23.40
CA PRO A 133 -7.09 -4.49 -22.16
C PRO A 133 -5.60 -4.83 -22.10
N GLU A 134 -5.17 -5.89 -22.78
CA GLU A 134 -3.76 -6.21 -22.96
C GLU A 134 -3.01 -5.10 -23.69
N GLU A 135 -3.58 -4.50 -24.74
CA GLU A 135 -2.95 -3.35 -25.43
C GLU A 135 -2.76 -2.16 -24.48
N VAL A 136 -3.78 -1.84 -23.69
CA VAL A 136 -3.70 -0.74 -22.71
C VAL A 136 -2.65 -1.05 -21.63
N ALA A 137 -2.61 -2.27 -21.10
CA ALA A 137 -1.60 -2.69 -20.13
C ALA A 137 -0.18 -2.66 -20.71
N TYR A 138 -0.02 -3.07 -21.97
CA TYR A 138 1.25 -3.05 -22.68
C TYR A 138 1.79 -1.62 -22.82
N ASP A 139 0.92 -0.70 -23.24
CA ASP A 139 1.29 0.70 -23.45
C ASP A 139 1.56 1.40 -22.10
N MET A 140 0.76 1.12 -21.05
CA MET A 140 1.00 1.64 -19.69
C MET A 140 2.37 1.23 -19.14
N MET A 141 2.79 -0.03 -19.32
CA MET A 141 4.11 -0.48 -18.85
C MET A 141 5.27 0.20 -19.56
N LEU A 142 5.06 0.81 -20.74
CA LEU A 142 6.08 1.53 -21.50
C LEU A 142 6.19 3.01 -21.12
N GLU A 143 5.26 3.53 -20.33
CA GLU A 143 5.31 4.88 -19.77
C GLU A 143 6.57 5.05 -18.87
N GLU A 144 7.03 6.29 -18.73
CA GLU A 144 8.24 6.64 -17.95
C GLU A 144 9.49 5.82 -18.32
N ASP A 145 9.63 5.49 -19.61
CA ASP A 145 10.68 4.62 -20.15
C ASP A 145 10.75 3.27 -19.42
N GLY A 146 9.59 2.65 -19.22
CA GLY A 146 9.46 1.33 -18.61
C GLY A 146 9.40 1.32 -17.08
N ARG A 147 9.30 2.49 -16.45
CA ARG A 147 9.33 2.63 -14.98
C ARG A 147 7.96 2.82 -14.36
N ALA A 148 6.94 3.14 -15.16
CA ALA A 148 5.58 3.26 -14.68
C ALA A 148 5.11 1.94 -14.05
N LEU A 149 4.33 2.08 -12.98
CA LEU A 149 3.75 0.96 -12.25
C LEU A 149 2.24 0.91 -12.45
N ILE A 150 1.75 -0.30 -12.64
CA ILE A 150 0.33 -0.64 -12.60
C ILE A 150 0.00 -1.07 -11.17
N TYR A 151 -1.04 -0.48 -10.60
CA TYR A 151 -1.58 -0.82 -9.30
C TYR A 151 -2.80 -1.73 -9.44
N GLN A 152 -2.83 -2.81 -8.67
CA GLN A 152 -3.99 -3.68 -8.54
C GLN A 152 -4.36 -3.90 -7.07
N PRO A 153 -5.46 -3.31 -6.57
CA PRO A 153 -5.98 -3.64 -5.25
C PRO A 153 -6.48 -5.10 -5.19
N LEU A 154 -5.98 -5.86 -4.21
CA LEU A 154 -6.39 -7.24 -3.95
C LEU A 154 -7.53 -7.30 -2.94
N PHE A 155 -7.42 -6.50 -1.88
CA PHE A 155 -8.37 -6.46 -0.77
C PHE A 155 -8.86 -5.04 -0.57
N ASN A 156 -9.99 -4.88 0.11
CA ASN A 156 -10.52 -3.58 0.52
C ASN A 156 -10.89 -2.63 -0.64
N TYR A 157 -11.31 -3.17 -1.79
CA TYR A 157 -11.66 -2.35 -2.96
C TYR A 157 -12.84 -2.87 -3.78
N GLU A 158 -13.57 -3.88 -3.29
CA GLU A 158 -14.75 -4.41 -3.98
C GLU A 158 -15.81 -3.35 -4.37
N PRO A 159 -16.15 -2.33 -3.55
CA PRO A 159 -17.10 -1.30 -3.96
C PRO A 159 -16.49 -0.27 -4.94
N GLY A 160 -15.21 -0.41 -5.32
CA GLY A 160 -14.50 0.54 -6.18
C GLY A 160 -14.10 1.85 -5.49
N ASN A 161 -14.06 1.86 -4.16
CA ASN A 161 -13.61 2.94 -3.29
C ASN A 161 -13.18 2.37 -1.91
N LEU A 162 -12.83 3.23 -0.97
CA LEU A 162 -12.38 2.85 0.38
C LEU A 162 -13.47 2.92 1.46
N ASP A 163 -14.76 2.94 1.14
CA ASP A 163 -15.83 3.07 2.16
C ASP A 163 -15.86 1.90 3.15
N HIS A 164 -15.56 0.67 2.69
CA HIS A 164 -15.38 -0.48 3.58
C HIS A 164 -14.21 -0.26 4.55
N VAL A 165 -13.09 0.30 4.07
CA VAL A 165 -11.94 0.64 4.93
C VAL A 165 -12.32 1.70 5.95
N LYS A 166 -13.08 2.72 5.56
CA LYS A 166 -13.60 3.73 6.50
C LYS A 166 -14.35 3.06 7.65
N THR A 167 -15.29 2.18 7.30
CA THR A 167 -16.11 1.44 8.27
C THR A 167 -15.24 0.61 9.22
N MET A 168 -14.23 -0.09 8.68
CA MET A 168 -13.29 -0.87 9.48
C MET A 168 -12.42 0.03 10.39
N LEU A 169 -11.95 1.18 9.92
CA LEU A 169 -11.14 2.12 10.71
C LEU A 169 -11.96 2.79 11.82
N GLU A 170 -13.24 3.09 11.59
CA GLU A 170 -14.11 3.73 12.57
C GLU A 170 -14.61 2.78 13.68
N HIS A 171 -14.50 1.47 13.47
CA HIS A 171 -14.91 0.49 14.45
C HIS A 171 -14.15 0.67 15.79
N PRO A 172 -14.83 0.67 16.94
CA PRO A 172 -14.22 1.03 18.22
C PRO A 172 -13.11 0.06 18.68
N TYR A 173 -13.14 -1.17 18.17
CA TYR A 173 -12.20 -2.24 18.51
C TYR A 173 -11.22 -2.56 17.38
N THR A 174 -10.90 -1.59 16.53
CA THR A 174 -9.86 -1.73 15.51
C THR A 174 -8.75 -0.70 15.70
N VAL A 175 -7.57 -1.04 15.18
CA VAL A 175 -6.43 -0.14 15.05
C VAL A 175 -5.90 -0.17 13.61
N SER A 176 -5.34 0.96 13.16
CA SER A 176 -4.62 0.98 11.89
C SER A 176 -3.35 0.16 11.99
N GLY A 177 -3.05 -0.66 10.98
CA GLY A 177 -1.89 -1.55 11.00
C GLY A 177 -1.60 -2.17 9.64
N LEU A 178 -0.97 -3.36 9.66
CA LEU A 178 -0.74 -4.21 8.46
C LEU A 178 0.16 -3.63 7.37
N SER A 179 1.01 -2.67 7.72
CA SER A 179 2.01 -2.13 6.79
C SER A 179 2.94 -3.20 6.20
N ASP A 180 3.19 -4.29 6.95
CA ASP A 180 3.94 -5.51 6.56
C ASP A 180 5.15 -5.26 5.63
N GLY A 181 5.85 -4.15 5.89
CA GLY A 181 6.93 -3.68 5.04
C GLY A 181 8.07 -4.68 5.00
N GLY A 182 8.31 -5.27 3.83
CA GLY A 182 9.43 -6.18 3.58
C GLY A 182 9.07 -7.65 3.35
N ALA A 183 7.83 -8.09 3.58
CA ALA A 183 7.42 -9.48 3.33
C ALA A 183 7.35 -9.84 1.82
N HIS A 184 6.92 -8.88 0.99
CA HIS A 184 6.79 -9.01 -0.47
C HIS A 184 7.51 -7.89 -1.22
N CYS A 185 8.80 -7.73 -0.93
CA CYS A 185 9.65 -6.59 -1.31
C CYS A 185 9.45 -6.07 -2.75
N GLY A 186 9.26 -6.93 -3.76
CA GLY A 186 9.12 -6.51 -5.16
C GLY A 186 7.69 -6.45 -5.71
N MET A 187 6.67 -6.65 -4.86
CA MET A 187 5.26 -6.66 -5.25
C MET A 187 4.37 -5.72 -4.42
N LEU A 188 4.65 -5.55 -3.13
CA LEU A 188 3.87 -4.70 -2.24
C LEU A 188 4.74 -3.57 -1.67
N CYS A 189 4.16 -2.38 -1.48
CA CYS A 189 4.84 -1.25 -0.85
C CYS A 189 3.93 -0.58 0.18
N ASP A 190 3.72 -1.27 1.29
CA ASP A 190 2.76 -0.88 2.34
C ASP A 190 3.44 -0.24 3.56
N ALA A 191 4.77 -0.09 3.53
CA ALA A 191 5.55 0.76 4.44
C ALA A 191 5.03 2.22 4.50
N SER A 192 4.29 2.64 3.48
CA SER A 192 3.68 3.96 3.35
C SER A 192 2.33 4.13 4.05
N PHE A 193 1.73 3.07 4.60
CA PHE A 193 0.44 3.12 5.29
C PHE A 193 0.31 4.24 6.34
N PRO A 194 1.29 4.47 7.23
CA PRO A 194 1.24 5.58 8.18
C PRO A 194 1.02 6.96 7.53
N THR A 195 1.72 7.22 6.42
CA THR A 195 1.62 8.47 5.67
C THR A 195 0.29 8.52 4.92
N THR A 196 -0.12 7.44 4.24
CA THR A 196 -1.42 7.34 3.57
C THR A 196 -2.56 7.62 4.55
N LEU A 197 -2.50 7.08 5.77
CA LEU A 197 -3.55 7.27 6.77
C LEU A 197 -3.76 8.76 7.06
N ILE A 198 -2.70 9.54 7.24
CA ILE A 198 -2.81 10.97 7.54
C ILE A 198 -3.16 11.77 6.27
N GLN A 199 -2.42 11.55 5.19
CA GLN A 199 -2.55 12.31 3.95
C GLN A 199 -3.91 12.08 3.29
N HIS A 200 -4.27 10.83 3.02
CA HIS A 200 -5.46 10.51 2.25
C HIS A 200 -6.71 10.77 3.09
N TRP A 201 -6.84 10.14 4.26
CA TRP A 201 -8.06 10.28 5.06
C TRP A 201 -8.22 11.64 5.70
N GLY A 202 -7.14 12.35 6.01
CA GLY A 202 -7.21 13.66 6.65
C GLY A 202 -7.29 14.84 5.69
N ARG A 203 -6.93 14.66 4.40
CA ARG A 203 -6.74 15.79 3.48
C ARG A 203 -7.12 15.52 2.02
N ASP A 204 -6.67 14.41 1.43
CA ASP A 204 -6.69 14.22 -0.03
C ASP A 204 -7.85 13.35 -0.54
N ARG A 205 -8.57 12.65 0.33
CA ARG A 205 -9.71 11.82 -0.08
C ARG A 205 -10.78 12.68 -0.71
N SER A 206 -11.17 12.33 -1.94
CA SER A 206 -12.16 13.05 -2.76
C SER A 206 -13.42 12.22 -3.05
N ARG A 207 -13.33 10.88 -3.00
CA ARG A 207 -14.43 9.93 -3.26
C ARG A 207 -14.96 9.35 -1.95
N GLY A 208 -15.52 10.21 -1.10
CA GLY A 208 -16.11 9.83 0.18
C GLY A 208 -15.71 10.77 1.32
N GLU A 209 -16.11 10.41 2.55
CA GLU A 209 -15.82 11.21 3.74
C GLU A 209 -14.37 11.07 4.21
N GLN A 210 -13.80 12.18 4.65
CA GLN A 210 -12.54 12.24 5.40
C GLN A 210 -12.74 11.87 6.88
N LEU A 211 -11.65 11.62 7.60
CA LEU A 211 -11.64 11.35 9.04
C LEU A 211 -10.97 12.50 9.80
N PRO A 212 -11.41 12.81 11.03
CA PRO A 212 -10.78 13.84 11.85
C PRO A 212 -9.30 13.55 12.10
N LEU A 213 -8.46 14.58 11.98
CA LEU A 213 -6.99 14.42 12.09
C LEU A 213 -6.58 13.85 13.45
N GLU A 214 -7.23 14.27 14.54
CA GLU A 214 -6.97 13.76 15.89
C GLU A 214 -7.25 12.25 16.02
N GLN A 215 -8.24 11.74 15.29
CA GLN A 215 -8.54 10.31 15.25
C GLN A 215 -7.44 9.55 14.49
N LEU A 216 -7.00 10.07 13.35
CA LEU A 216 -5.92 9.48 12.54
C LEU A 216 -4.59 9.45 13.30
N ILE A 217 -4.28 10.51 14.07
CA ILE A 217 -3.09 10.57 14.93
C ILE A 217 -3.23 9.58 16.10
N ALA A 218 -4.39 9.51 16.76
CA ALA A 218 -4.61 8.58 17.87
C ALA A 218 -4.46 7.10 17.43
N MET A 219 -4.92 6.76 16.21
CA MET A 219 -4.78 5.43 15.61
C MET A 219 -3.33 4.97 15.41
N GLN A 220 -2.37 5.89 15.36
CA GLN A 220 -0.94 5.60 15.14
C GLN A 220 -0.08 5.91 16.37
N THR A 221 -0.67 6.49 17.41
CA THR A 221 0.04 6.91 18.62
C THR A 221 -0.58 6.24 19.84
N SER A 222 -1.53 6.90 20.52
CA SER A 222 -2.08 6.45 21.79
C SER A 222 -2.78 5.08 21.71
N ARG A 223 -3.61 4.84 20.68
CA ARG A 223 -4.32 3.57 20.52
C ARG A 223 -3.36 2.42 20.26
N THR A 224 -2.41 2.60 19.33
CA THR A 224 -1.38 1.58 19.05
C THR A 224 -0.54 1.29 20.28
N ALA A 225 -0.10 2.32 21.01
CA ALA A 225 0.73 2.16 22.19
C ALA A 225 -0.01 1.40 23.30
N GLN A 226 -1.28 1.72 23.55
CA GLN A 226 -2.12 1.01 24.51
C GLN A 226 -2.30 -0.47 24.17
N GLN A 227 -2.52 -0.81 22.89
CA GLN A 227 -2.68 -2.20 22.43
C GLN A 227 -1.49 -3.11 22.78
N VAL A 228 -0.29 -2.56 22.78
CA VAL A 228 0.94 -3.32 23.09
C VAL A 228 1.46 -3.05 24.51
N GLY A 229 0.64 -2.45 25.37
CA GLY A 229 0.98 -2.17 26.77
C GLY A 229 2.05 -1.10 26.97
N LEU A 230 2.24 -0.20 26.01
CA LEU A 230 3.19 0.91 26.09
C LEU A 230 2.49 2.18 26.57
N LEU A 231 2.27 2.29 27.88
CA LEU A 231 1.52 3.39 28.49
C LEU A 231 2.38 4.62 28.81
N ASP A 232 3.69 4.57 28.53
CA ASP A 232 4.66 5.66 28.75
C ASP A 232 4.85 6.57 27.53
N ARG A 233 4.09 6.37 26.45
CA ARG A 233 4.22 7.04 25.14
C ARG A 233 2.90 7.12 24.39
N GLY A 234 2.94 7.71 23.19
CA GLY A 234 1.77 7.84 22.31
C GLY A 234 0.87 9.04 22.63
N VAL A 235 1.23 9.85 23.63
CA VAL A 235 0.56 11.11 23.96
C VAL A 235 1.59 12.20 24.25
N LEU A 236 1.25 13.46 23.93
CA LEU A 236 2.09 14.62 24.23
C LEU A 236 1.69 15.21 25.59
N GLN A 237 2.33 14.73 26.65
CA GLN A 237 2.10 15.20 28.03
C GLN A 237 3.41 15.22 28.83
N PRO A 238 3.53 16.08 29.87
CA PRO A 238 4.67 16.04 30.77
C PRO A 238 4.89 14.65 31.38
N GLY A 239 6.16 14.24 31.51
CA GLY A 239 6.52 12.92 32.04
C GLY A 239 6.53 11.78 31.00
N TYR A 240 5.76 11.91 29.92
CA TYR A 240 5.76 10.92 28.84
C TYR A 240 7.02 11.00 28.00
N ARG A 241 7.30 9.91 27.28
CA ARG A 241 8.46 9.86 26.42
C ARG A 241 8.34 10.84 25.24
N ALA A 242 9.41 11.59 25.00
CA ALA A 242 9.53 12.52 23.89
C ALA A 242 9.79 11.83 22.53
N ASP A 243 8.89 10.93 22.13
CA ASP A 243 8.83 10.42 20.75
C ASP A 243 7.81 11.28 19.98
N VAL A 244 8.28 12.13 19.07
CA VAL A 244 7.47 13.20 18.47
C VAL A 244 7.76 13.31 16.99
N ASN A 245 6.72 13.47 16.17
CA ASN A 245 6.85 13.90 14.78
C ASN A 245 6.35 15.35 14.64
N ILE A 246 7.12 16.18 13.94
CA ILE A 246 6.69 17.47 13.43
C ILE A 246 6.42 17.29 11.95
N ILE A 247 5.18 17.56 11.54
CA ILE A 247 4.68 17.26 10.20
C ILE A 247 4.11 18.56 9.61
N ASP A 248 4.64 18.99 8.47
CA ASP A 248 3.95 19.93 7.58
C ASP A 248 2.79 19.19 6.92
N PHE A 249 1.61 19.32 7.53
CA PHE A 249 0.42 18.63 7.05
C PHE A 249 -0.06 19.15 5.69
N ALA A 250 0.23 20.40 5.32
CA ALA A 250 -0.13 20.94 4.01
C ALA A 250 0.80 20.37 2.92
N GLY A 251 2.10 20.25 3.21
CA GLY A 251 3.11 19.70 2.31
C GLY A 251 3.32 18.19 2.41
N LEU A 252 2.55 17.45 3.23
CA LEU A 252 2.67 16.01 3.37
C LEU A 252 2.35 15.32 2.03
N THR A 253 3.33 14.63 1.43
CA THR A 253 3.14 13.99 0.12
C THR A 253 3.81 12.64 0.11
N LEU A 254 3.03 11.61 -0.15
CA LEU A 254 3.49 10.27 -0.48
C LEU A 254 3.79 10.20 -1.97
N HIS A 255 5.06 10.00 -2.31
CA HIS A 255 5.51 9.93 -3.70
C HIS A 255 5.26 8.54 -4.28
N PRO A 256 5.29 8.37 -5.61
CA PRO A 256 5.27 7.05 -6.21
C PRO A 256 6.42 6.15 -5.72
N PRO A 257 6.15 4.86 -5.48
CA PRO A 257 7.19 3.89 -5.19
C PRO A 257 8.01 3.62 -6.45
N HIS A 258 9.29 3.31 -6.27
CA HIS A 258 10.16 2.85 -7.34
C HIS A 258 10.92 1.61 -6.89
N VAL A 259 11.37 0.81 -7.85
CA VAL A 259 12.15 -0.39 -7.58
C VAL A 259 13.64 -0.05 -7.49
N ILE A 260 14.31 -0.60 -6.49
CA ILE A 260 15.77 -0.60 -6.36
C ILE A 260 16.29 -2.02 -6.18
N ASN A 261 17.58 -2.23 -6.43
CA ASN A 261 18.25 -3.54 -6.39
C ASN A 261 19.37 -3.55 -5.34
N ASP A 262 19.02 -3.38 -4.07
CA ASP A 262 19.97 -3.26 -2.95
C ASP A 262 19.90 -4.41 -1.93
N LEU A 263 19.06 -5.42 -2.16
CA LEU A 263 19.02 -6.63 -1.33
C LEU A 263 20.19 -7.57 -1.66
N PRO A 264 20.53 -8.52 -0.76
CA PRO A 264 21.56 -9.54 -1.03
C PRO A 264 21.38 -10.21 -2.40
N ALA A 265 22.50 -10.50 -3.07
CA ALA A 265 22.54 -11.02 -4.44
C ALA A 265 21.89 -10.11 -5.52
N GLY A 266 21.72 -8.81 -5.24
CA GLY A 266 21.10 -7.86 -6.17
C GLY A 266 19.58 -7.97 -6.23
N GLY A 267 18.97 -8.54 -5.19
CA GLY A 267 17.53 -8.67 -5.07
C GLY A 267 16.82 -7.31 -5.09
N ARG A 268 15.58 -7.31 -5.57
CA ARG A 268 14.80 -6.08 -5.77
C ARG A 268 13.85 -5.79 -4.62
N ARG A 269 13.63 -4.51 -4.35
CA ARG A 269 12.56 -4.03 -3.45
C ARG A 269 11.96 -2.71 -3.92
N LEU A 270 10.71 -2.49 -3.56
CA LEU A 270 10.00 -1.22 -3.72
C LEU A 270 10.38 -0.29 -2.56
N VAL A 271 10.69 0.95 -2.90
CA VAL A 271 10.92 2.03 -1.95
C VAL A 271 9.99 3.17 -2.28
N GLN A 272 9.29 3.66 -1.26
CA GLN A 272 8.41 4.81 -1.37
C GLN A 272 8.85 5.87 -0.37
N LYS A 273 9.08 7.08 -0.88
CA LYS A 273 9.44 8.23 -0.04
C LYS A 273 8.21 9.07 0.27
N ALA A 274 8.28 9.80 1.37
CA ALA A 274 7.31 10.84 1.72
C ALA A 274 8.03 12.15 2.03
N SER A 275 7.42 13.26 1.62
CA SER A 275 7.78 14.63 2.02
C SER A 275 6.80 15.16 3.06
N GLY A 276 7.18 16.21 3.80
CA GLY A 276 6.36 16.86 4.83
C GLY A 276 6.66 16.40 6.27
N TYR A 277 7.52 15.40 6.48
CA TYR A 277 8.07 15.11 7.82
C TYR A 277 9.27 16.03 8.09
N GLU A 278 9.07 17.08 8.90
CA GLU A 278 10.11 18.07 9.19
C GLU A 278 11.13 17.53 10.19
N VAL A 279 10.66 16.94 11.29
CA VAL A 279 11.51 16.43 12.37
C VAL A 279 10.86 15.20 13.00
N THR A 280 11.62 14.13 13.16
CA THR A 280 11.24 13.00 14.02
C THR A 280 12.20 12.94 15.19
N LEU A 281 11.66 13.01 16.41
CA LEU A 281 12.39 12.85 17.65
C LEU A 281 12.12 11.48 18.25
N ILE A 282 13.17 10.84 18.76
CA ILE A 282 13.10 9.61 19.55
C ILE A 282 13.76 9.90 20.89
N LYS A 283 13.01 9.84 21.98
CA LYS A 283 13.45 10.22 23.33
C LYS A 283 14.07 11.65 23.37
N GLY A 284 13.48 12.58 22.64
CA GLY A 284 13.89 13.99 22.58
C GLY A 284 15.15 14.26 21.76
N LYS A 285 15.68 13.26 21.05
CA LYS A 285 16.80 13.41 20.12
C LYS A 285 16.30 13.33 18.68
N VAL A 286 16.76 14.25 17.84
CA VAL A 286 16.38 14.31 16.42
C VAL A 286 16.96 13.09 15.70
N ALA A 287 16.10 12.15 15.33
CA ALA A 287 16.46 10.96 14.58
C ALA A 287 16.39 11.22 13.07
N PHE A 288 15.39 11.98 12.62
CA PHE A 288 15.23 12.41 11.22
C PHE A 288 15.01 13.92 11.14
N ARG A 289 15.49 14.51 10.05
CA ARG A 289 15.21 15.89 9.65
C ARG A 289 14.89 15.90 8.16
N GLU A 290 13.76 16.49 7.80
CA GLU A 290 13.31 16.62 6.40
C GLU A 290 13.29 15.25 5.67
N GLY A 291 12.84 14.21 6.36
CA GLY A 291 12.79 12.84 5.85
C GLY A 291 14.13 12.09 5.80
N GLU A 292 15.25 12.72 6.13
CA GLU A 292 16.58 12.10 6.07
C GLU A 292 17.09 11.71 7.48
N PRO A 293 17.71 10.53 7.63
CA PRO A 293 18.22 10.06 8.92
C PRO A 293 19.46 10.85 9.32
N THR A 294 19.54 11.22 10.61
CA THR A 294 20.70 11.96 11.16
C THR A 294 21.83 11.06 11.67
N GLY A 295 21.58 9.74 11.77
CA GLY A 295 22.48 8.78 12.42
C GLY A 295 22.23 8.59 13.92
N GLU A 296 21.33 9.35 14.53
CA GLU A 296 20.96 9.21 15.94
C GLU A 296 20.10 7.96 16.21
N LEU A 297 20.69 6.93 16.82
CA LEU A 297 20.03 5.64 17.12
C LEU A 297 19.56 5.53 18.59
N ASN A 298 18.58 6.37 18.97
CA ASN A 298 18.06 6.46 20.33
C ASN A 298 16.97 5.43 20.69
N GLY A 299 16.74 4.47 19.80
CA GLY A 299 15.91 3.29 20.04
C GLY A 299 16.55 2.31 21.02
N ARG A 300 15.71 1.56 21.73
CA ARG A 300 16.12 0.47 22.63
C ARG A 300 15.09 -0.66 22.54
N LEU A 301 15.54 -1.88 22.81
CA LEU A 301 14.64 -3.00 23.02
C LEU A 301 13.70 -2.69 24.19
N ILE A 302 12.39 -2.73 23.94
CA ILE A 302 11.37 -2.60 24.98
C ILE A 302 11.05 -3.99 25.51
N ARG A 303 11.02 -4.15 26.84
CA ARG A 303 10.76 -5.43 27.50
C ARG A 303 9.47 -5.35 28.30
N GLY A 304 8.43 -6.01 27.80
CA GLY A 304 7.11 -6.04 28.43
C GLY A 304 6.41 -4.68 28.45
N ALA A 305 5.26 -4.65 29.15
CA ALA A 305 4.47 -3.46 29.32
C ALA A 305 5.27 -2.34 30.02
N GLN A 306 5.09 -1.10 29.56
CA GLN A 306 5.67 0.09 30.17
C GLN A 306 4.54 0.87 30.86
N PRO A 307 4.65 1.16 32.18
CA PRO A 307 3.60 1.87 32.90
C PRO A 307 3.56 3.35 32.50
N ALA A 308 2.41 3.99 32.74
CA ALA A 308 2.32 5.44 32.61
C ALA A 308 3.27 6.15 33.60
N PRO A 309 3.75 7.36 33.28
CA PRO A 309 4.54 8.16 34.21
C PRO A 309 3.77 8.40 35.52
N ALA A 310 4.52 8.49 36.63
CA ALA A 310 3.98 8.72 37.97
C ALA A 310 3.55 10.18 38.20
#